data_AF-A0A931AL61-F1
#
_entry.id   AF-A0A931AL61-F1
#
_cell.length_a   1.000
_cell.length_b   1.000
_cell.length_c   1.000
_cell.angle_alpha   90.00
_cell.angle_beta   90.00
_cell.angle_gamma   90.00
#
_symmetry.space_group_name_H-M   'P 1'
#
loop_
_entity.id
_entity.type
_entity.pdbx_description
1 polymer ?
#
loop_
_entity_poly.entity_id
_entity_poly.type
_entity_poly.pdbx_seq_one_letter_code
_entity_poly.pdbx_strand_id
1 'polypeptide(L)'
;MDLTSACMPDAIASAHAEADDERHTERVGPLLAAQDRSERAEGVELMLSELLPLDERRRDEATVWLEFTMAARTRPELQPLARESYDGMRTLVRRIVEGVARHGALRAGTEVETERLCALLDGLTVEGVLHPDRMTPSAMVLALRRHLETLAEPGL
;
A
#
# COMPACT_ATOMS: atom_id res chain seq x y z
N MET A 1 27.55 -29.52 -3.46
CA MET A 1 26.34 -29.37 -4.28
C MET A 1 25.23 -29.16 -3.28
N ASP A 2 24.94 -27.90 -2.96
CA ASP A 2 23.98 -27.53 -1.94
C ASP A 2 22.79 -26.88 -2.65
N LEU A 3 21.63 -27.54 -2.62
CA LEU A 3 20.47 -27.27 -3.46
C LEU A 3 19.34 -26.55 -2.70
N THR A 4 19.66 -25.76 -1.66
CA THR A 4 18.62 -25.29 -0.71
C THR A 4 18.63 -23.82 -0.34
N SER A 5 19.42 -22.95 -1.00
CA SER A 5 19.59 -21.55 -0.54
C SER A 5 19.13 -20.46 -1.50
N ALA A 6 18.63 -20.77 -2.70
CA ALA A 6 18.38 -19.76 -3.74
C ALA A 6 16.95 -19.72 -4.30
N CYS A 7 16.01 -20.54 -3.82
CA CYS A 7 14.66 -20.66 -4.43
C CYS A 7 13.54 -19.99 -3.62
N MET A 8 13.71 -19.83 -2.29
CA MET A 8 12.66 -19.28 -1.41
C MET A 8 12.48 -17.75 -1.46
N PRO A 9 13.54 -16.91 -1.59
CA PRO A 9 13.36 -15.45 -1.61
C PRO A 9 12.61 -14.95 -2.85
N ASP A 10 12.86 -15.58 -4.01
CA ASP A 10 12.30 -15.18 -5.30
C ASP A 10 10.80 -15.47 -5.37
N ALA A 11 10.35 -16.59 -4.80
CA ALA A 11 8.93 -16.97 -4.78
C ALA A 11 8.08 -16.09 -3.84
N ILE A 12 8.65 -15.59 -2.74
CA ILE A 12 7.90 -14.79 -1.74
C ILE A 12 7.87 -13.30 -2.13
N ALA A 13 8.94 -12.76 -2.71
CA ALA A 13 8.93 -11.42 -3.29
C ALA A 13 8.02 -11.32 -4.54
N SER A 14 7.99 -12.37 -5.37
CA SER A 14 7.03 -12.50 -6.47
C SER A 14 5.59 -12.61 -5.94
N ALA A 15 5.35 -13.39 -4.88
CA ALA A 15 4.03 -13.49 -4.27
C ALA A 15 3.54 -12.15 -3.67
N HIS A 16 4.42 -11.29 -3.14
CA HIS A 16 4.04 -9.93 -2.73
C HIS A 16 3.67 -9.04 -3.91
N ALA A 17 4.51 -8.98 -4.93
CA ALA A 17 4.26 -8.15 -6.11
C ALA A 17 3.02 -8.62 -6.92
N GLU A 18 2.84 -9.94 -7.07
CA GLU A 18 1.73 -10.54 -7.83
C GLU A 18 0.42 -10.59 -7.04
N ALA A 19 0.44 -10.86 -5.73
CA ALA A 19 -0.78 -10.89 -4.92
C ALA A 19 -1.33 -9.48 -4.61
N ASP A 20 -0.46 -8.46 -4.53
CA ASP A 20 -0.89 -7.07 -4.31
C ASP A 20 -1.52 -6.46 -5.57
N ASP A 21 -1.04 -6.78 -6.78
CA ASP A 21 -1.56 -6.18 -8.02
C ASP A 21 -2.92 -6.77 -8.44
N GLU A 22 -3.06 -8.09 -8.57
CA GLU A 22 -4.27 -8.69 -9.17
C GLU A 22 -5.48 -8.70 -8.21
N ARG A 23 -5.24 -8.94 -6.91
CA ARG A 23 -6.33 -9.06 -5.90
C ARG A 23 -6.94 -7.72 -5.50
N HIS A 24 -6.15 -6.65 -5.53
CA HIS A 24 -6.61 -5.32 -5.09
C HIS A 24 -7.12 -4.47 -6.24
N THR A 25 -6.50 -4.51 -7.43
CA THR A 25 -6.92 -3.65 -8.56
C THR A 25 -8.34 -3.94 -9.05
N GLU A 26 -8.80 -5.20 -9.03
CA GLU A 26 -10.18 -5.57 -9.41
C GLU A 26 -11.22 -4.92 -8.50
N ARG A 27 -10.88 -4.66 -7.23
CA ARG A 27 -11.80 -4.09 -6.24
C ARG A 27 -11.87 -2.57 -6.32
N VAL A 28 -10.85 -1.91 -6.88
CA VAL A 28 -10.77 -0.44 -6.98
C VAL A 28 -11.91 0.14 -7.81
N GLY A 29 -12.27 -0.49 -8.93
CA GLY A 29 -13.29 0.03 -9.85
C GLY A 29 -14.67 0.20 -9.20
N PRO A 30 -15.28 -0.87 -8.64
CA PRO A 30 -16.58 -0.80 -7.97
C PRO A 30 -16.59 0.14 -6.76
N LEU A 31 -15.52 0.14 -5.95
CA LEU A 31 -15.42 0.98 -4.75
C LEU A 31 -15.44 2.47 -5.10
N LEU A 32 -14.75 2.87 -6.17
CA LEU A 32 -14.71 4.27 -6.62
C LEU A 32 -15.99 4.72 -7.36
N ALA A 33 -16.84 3.76 -7.77
CA ALA A 33 -18.10 4.01 -8.48
C ALA A 33 -19.31 4.16 -7.55
N ALA A 34 -19.18 3.83 -6.26
CA ALA A 34 -20.28 4.00 -5.30
C ALA A 34 -20.74 5.46 -5.26
N GLN A 35 -22.06 5.70 -5.13
CA GLN A 35 -22.64 7.04 -5.23
C GLN A 35 -22.57 7.79 -3.90
N ASP A 36 -22.66 7.07 -2.78
CA ASP A 36 -22.52 7.65 -1.45
C ASP A 36 -21.05 7.92 -1.09
N ARG A 37 -20.80 9.10 -0.51
CA ARG A 37 -19.44 9.55 -0.16
C ARG A 37 -18.86 8.73 1.01
N SER A 38 -19.70 8.36 1.97
CA SER A 38 -19.28 7.58 3.14
C SER A 38 -18.95 6.15 2.73
N GLU A 39 -19.79 5.50 1.93
CA GLU A 39 -19.55 4.15 1.41
C GLU A 39 -18.27 4.08 0.57
N ARG A 40 -18.03 5.08 -0.30
CA ARG A 40 -16.76 5.18 -1.04
C ARG A 40 -15.56 5.30 -0.11
N ALA A 41 -15.64 6.18 0.89
CA ALA A 41 -14.53 6.43 1.81
C ALA A 41 -14.21 5.19 2.64
N GLU A 42 -15.24 4.51 3.16
CA GLU A 42 -15.11 3.24 3.88
C GLU A 42 -14.53 2.15 3.00
N GLY A 43 -14.98 2.05 1.75
CA GLY A 43 -14.45 1.12 0.77
C GLY A 43 -12.97 1.33 0.46
N VAL A 44 -12.56 2.58 0.25
CA VAL A 44 -11.15 2.94 0.02
C VAL A 44 -10.30 2.66 1.26
N GLU A 45 -10.79 3.00 2.46
CA GLU A 45 -10.12 2.69 3.72
C GLU A 45 -9.92 1.18 3.90
N LEU A 46 -10.98 0.38 3.68
CA LEU A 46 -10.92 -1.07 3.82
C LEU A 46 -9.91 -1.67 2.84
N MET A 47 -9.90 -1.21 1.59
CA MET A 47 -8.96 -1.72 0.59
C MET A 47 -7.51 -1.34 0.92
N LEU A 48 -7.24 -0.08 1.28
CA LEU A 48 -5.89 0.34 1.66
C LEU A 48 -5.41 -0.30 2.96
N SER A 49 -6.34 -0.66 3.85
CA SER A 49 -6.04 -1.42 5.07
C SER A 49 -5.55 -2.84 4.79
N GLU A 50 -5.88 -3.42 3.64
CA GLU A 50 -5.37 -4.73 3.25
C GLU A 50 -3.86 -4.72 2.95
N LEU A 51 -3.31 -3.57 2.60
CA LEU A 51 -1.87 -3.36 2.36
C LEU A 51 -1.07 -3.17 3.66
N LEU A 52 -1.74 -3.04 4.81
CA LEU A 52 -1.11 -2.75 6.09
C LEU A 52 -0.90 -4.03 6.93
N PRO A 53 0.14 -4.07 7.78
CA PRO A 53 0.44 -5.21 8.65
C PRO A 53 -0.53 -5.31 9.85
N LEU A 54 -1.82 -5.52 9.58
CA LEU A 54 -2.88 -5.47 10.60
C LEU A 54 -3.09 -6.80 11.35
N ASP A 55 -2.53 -7.90 10.84
CA ASP A 55 -2.56 -9.22 11.46
C ASP A 55 -1.20 -9.93 11.32
N GLU A 56 -1.07 -11.11 11.92
CA GLU A 56 0.18 -11.89 11.92
C GLU A 56 0.66 -12.24 10.51
N ARG A 57 -0.22 -12.75 9.66
CA ARG A 57 0.12 -13.09 8.28
C ARG A 57 0.61 -11.85 7.53
N ARG A 58 -0.13 -10.74 7.59
CA ARG A 58 0.26 -9.48 6.92
C ARG A 58 1.52 -8.85 7.51
N ARG A 59 1.84 -9.11 8.78
CA ARG A 59 3.11 -8.69 9.40
C ARG A 59 4.31 -9.48 8.87
N ASP A 60 4.17 -10.79 8.71
CA ASP A 60 5.23 -11.63 8.14
C ASP A 60 5.54 -11.20 6.70
N GLU A 61 4.47 -11.00 5.94
CA GLU A 61 4.45 -10.45 4.59
C GLU A 61 5.19 -9.10 4.49
N ALA A 62 4.79 -8.13 5.32
CA ALA A 62 5.45 -6.82 5.40
C ALA A 62 6.93 -6.90 5.83
N THR A 63 7.28 -7.87 6.68
CA THR A 63 8.67 -8.10 7.10
C THR A 63 9.52 -8.54 5.92
N VAL A 64 9.01 -9.47 5.09
CA VAL A 64 9.71 -9.90 3.88
C VAL A 64 9.88 -8.74 2.90
N TRP A 65 8.83 -7.93 2.69
CA TRP A 65 8.93 -6.74 1.83
C TRP A 65 10.02 -5.77 2.32
N LEU A 66 10.13 -5.54 3.64
CA LEU A 66 11.12 -4.65 4.22
C LEU A 66 12.55 -5.19 4.02
N GLU A 67 12.78 -6.47 4.30
CA GLU A 67 14.07 -7.14 4.09
C GLU A 67 14.48 -7.12 2.61
N PHE A 68 13.54 -7.42 1.72
CA PHE A 68 13.74 -7.40 0.27
C PHE A 68 14.15 -6.02 -0.23
N THR A 69 13.40 -4.98 0.14
CA THR A 69 13.67 -3.60 -0.29
C THR A 69 15.04 -3.12 0.21
N MET A 70 15.42 -3.49 1.42
CA MET A 70 16.74 -3.20 1.97
C MET A 70 17.86 -3.96 1.24
N ALA A 71 17.66 -5.24 0.93
CA ALA A 71 18.62 -6.06 0.20
C ALA A 71 18.87 -5.55 -1.23
N ALA A 72 17.81 -5.10 -1.92
CA ALA A 72 17.88 -4.60 -3.30
C ALA A 72 18.81 -3.38 -3.46
N ARG A 73 19.06 -2.62 -2.39
CA ARG A 73 20.02 -1.51 -2.40
C ARG A 73 21.46 -1.94 -2.67
N THR A 74 21.81 -3.18 -2.36
CA THR A 74 23.19 -3.70 -2.49
C THR A 74 23.29 -4.92 -3.40
N ARG A 75 22.15 -5.43 -3.91
CA ARG A 75 22.06 -6.61 -4.77
C ARG A 75 21.43 -6.22 -6.11
N PRO A 76 22.24 -5.92 -7.15
CA PRO A 76 21.75 -5.47 -8.45
C PRO A 76 20.69 -6.38 -9.07
N GLU A 77 20.79 -7.69 -8.84
CA GLU A 77 19.84 -8.70 -9.31
C GLU A 77 18.41 -8.51 -8.77
N LEU A 78 18.22 -7.85 -7.62
CA LEU A 78 16.91 -7.58 -7.02
C LEU A 78 16.32 -6.22 -7.43
N GLN A 79 17.12 -5.33 -8.03
CA GLN A 79 16.67 -3.97 -8.36
C GLN A 79 15.52 -3.91 -9.36
N PRO A 80 15.46 -4.75 -10.42
CA PRO A 80 14.32 -4.74 -11.34
C PRO A 80 13.01 -5.03 -10.62
N LEU A 81 12.98 -6.06 -9.77
CA LEU A 81 11.80 -6.43 -9.00
C LEU A 81 11.43 -5.35 -7.99
N ALA A 82 12.40 -4.76 -7.31
CA ALA A 82 12.12 -3.67 -6.35
C ALA A 82 11.52 -2.43 -7.03
N ARG A 83 11.98 -2.12 -8.25
CA ARG A 83 11.40 -1.05 -9.07
C ARG A 83 9.97 -1.38 -9.49
N GLU A 84 9.73 -2.61 -9.93
CA GLU A 84 8.39 -3.07 -10.31
C GLU A 84 7.41 -2.96 -9.14
N SER A 85 7.77 -3.45 -7.95
CA SER A 85 6.94 -3.31 -6.74
C SER A 85 6.69 -1.83 -6.39
N TYR A 86 7.71 -0.98 -6.51
CA TYR A 86 7.59 0.47 -6.27
C TYR A 86 6.59 1.11 -7.24
N ASP A 87 6.74 0.86 -8.55
CA ASP A 87 5.91 1.43 -9.61
C ASP A 87 4.46 0.89 -9.56
N GLY A 88 4.30 -0.39 -9.22
CA GLY A 88 3.00 -1.04 -9.02
C GLY A 88 2.19 -0.38 -7.90
N MET A 89 2.82 -0.17 -6.73
CA MET A 89 2.18 0.53 -5.61
C MET A 89 1.73 1.95 -6.00
N ARG A 90 2.59 2.72 -6.68
CA ARG A 90 2.21 4.07 -7.19
C ARG A 90 1.04 3.99 -8.16
N THR A 91 1.02 2.98 -9.03
CA THR A 91 -0.05 2.80 -10.00
C THR A 91 -1.39 2.52 -9.32
N LEU A 92 -1.40 1.63 -8.32
CA LEU A 92 -2.59 1.34 -7.52
C LEU A 92 -3.08 2.59 -6.78
N VAL A 93 -2.18 3.25 -6.03
CA VAL A 93 -2.52 4.43 -5.22
C VAL A 93 -3.00 5.59 -6.09
N ARG A 94 -2.37 5.83 -7.24
CA ARG A 94 -2.80 6.86 -8.18
C ARG A 94 -4.23 6.64 -8.66
N ARG A 95 -4.63 5.39 -8.97
CA ARG A 95 -6.02 5.08 -9.38
C ARG A 95 -7.03 5.44 -8.29
N ILE A 96 -6.67 5.25 -7.02
CA ILE A 96 -7.51 5.65 -5.87
C ILE A 96 -7.63 7.17 -5.81
N VAL A 97 -6.51 7.88 -5.88
CA VAL A 97 -6.46 9.35 -5.83
C VAL A 97 -7.26 9.97 -7.00
N GLU A 98 -7.10 9.44 -8.22
CA GLU A 98 -7.89 9.83 -9.39
C GLU A 98 -9.39 9.53 -9.21
N GLY A 99 -9.71 8.44 -8.51
CA GLY A 99 -11.07 8.13 -8.08
C GLY A 99 -11.66 9.17 -7.15
N VAL A 100 -10.89 9.61 -6.15
CA VAL A 100 -11.30 10.68 -5.23
C VAL A 100 -11.49 12.00 -6.00
N ALA A 101 -10.56 12.33 -6.91
CA ALA A 101 -10.61 13.54 -7.73
C ALA A 101 -11.86 13.65 -8.63
N ARG A 102 -12.44 12.52 -9.04
CA ARG A 102 -13.69 12.49 -9.82
C ARG A 102 -14.90 13.00 -9.05
N HIS A 103 -14.85 13.02 -7.71
CA HIS A 103 -15.98 13.36 -6.84
C HIS A 103 -15.73 14.62 -5.99
N GLY A 104 -14.61 15.32 -6.20
CA GLY A 104 -14.24 16.54 -5.49
C GLY A 104 -12.83 17.02 -5.84
N ALA A 105 -12.52 18.26 -5.49
CA ALA A 105 -11.18 18.80 -5.68
C ALA A 105 -10.19 18.18 -4.68
N LEU A 106 -9.06 17.68 -5.19
CA LEU A 106 -7.92 17.31 -4.35
C LEU A 106 -7.28 18.56 -3.76
N ARG A 107 -6.69 18.43 -2.57
CA ARG A 107 -5.93 19.53 -1.94
C ARG A 107 -4.64 19.87 -2.68
N ALA A 108 -3.99 18.87 -3.27
CA ALA A 108 -2.87 19.04 -4.19
C ALA A 108 -3.10 18.22 -5.47
N GLY A 109 -2.21 18.37 -6.45
CA GLY A 109 -2.27 17.57 -7.69
C GLY A 109 -2.20 16.07 -7.42
N THR A 110 -2.78 15.28 -8.33
CA THR A 110 -2.85 13.82 -8.25
C THR A 110 -1.49 13.18 -7.95
N GLU A 111 -0.42 13.65 -8.58
CA GLU A 111 0.93 13.13 -8.41
C GLU A 111 1.45 13.34 -6.98
N VAL A 112 1.20 14.53 -6.41
CA VAL A 112 1.62 14.87 -5.04
C VAL A 112 0.83 14.06 -4.03
N GLU A 113 -0.50 13.97 -4.20
CA GLU A 113 -1.34 13.19 -3.28
C GLU A 113 -1.06 11.68 -3.38
N THR A 114 -0.65 11.18 -4.56
CA THR A 114 -0.20 9.79 -4.74
C THR A 114 1.04 9.52 -3.89
N GLU A 115 2.10 10.32 -4.04
CA GLU A 115 3.32 10.13 -3.25
C GLU A 115 3.08 10.34 -1.75
N ARG A 116 2.20 11.28 -1.38
CA ARG A 116 1.85 11.53 0.03
C ARG A 116 1.17 10.33 0.67
N LEU A 117 0.27 9.66 -0.05
CA LEU A 117 -0.40 8.45 0.43
C LEU A 117 0.54 7.24 0.42
N CYS A 118 1.36 7.04 -0.63
CA CYS A 118 2.40 6.01 -0.62
C CYS A 118 3.35 6.16 0.57
N ALA A 119 3.86 7.38 0.84
CA ALA A 119 4.76 7.64 1.96
C ALA A 119 4.11 7.35 3.31
N LEU A 120 2.81 7.60 3.47
CA LEU A 120 2.07 7.20 4.66
C LEU A 120 2.04 5.68 4.80
N LEU A 121 1.64 4.96 3.75
CA LEU A 121 1.53 3.50 3.77
C LEU A 121 2.88 2.86 4.09
N ASP A 122 3.95 3.27 3.40
CA ASP A 122 5.31 2.80 3.63
C ASP A 122 5.74 3.04 5.10
N GLY A 123 5.48 4.24 5.62
CA GLY A 123 5.79 4.59 7.00
C GLY A 123 5.02 3.76 8.03
N LEU A 124 3.71 3.57 7.84
CA LEU A 124 2.90 2.72 8.71
C LEU A 124 3.35 1.26 8.66
N THR A 125 3.70 0.75 7.49
CA THR A 125 4.21 -0.62 7.31
C THR A 125 5.54 -0.82 8.02
N VAL A 126 6.49 0.09 7.83
CA VAL A 126 7.80 0.05 8.52
C VAL A 126 7.63 0.10 10.04
N GLU A 127 6.83 1.04 10.55
CA GLU A 127 6.58 1.18 11.99
C GLU A 127 5.81 -0.02 12.56
N GLY A 128 4.85 -0.57 11.81
CA GLY A 128 4.08 -1.77 12.20
C GLY A 128 4.94 -3.04 12.28
N VAL A 129 5.97 -3.15 11.43
CA VAL A 129 6.95 -4.24 11.49
C VAL A 129 7.94 -4.05 12.63
N LEU A 130 8.52 -2.85 12.75
CA LEU A 130 9.61 -2.60 13.71
C LEU A 130 9.13 -2.41 15.15
N HIS A 131 7.92 -1.87 15.33
CA HIS A 131 7.37 -1.48 16.62
C HIS A 131 5.89 -1.87 16.79
N PRO A 132 5.52 -3.17 16.62
CA PRO A 132 4.12 -3.61 16.62
C PRO A 132 3.35 -3.31 17.92
N ASP A 133 4.06 -3.23 19.05
CA ASP A 133 3.46 -2.86 20.35
C ASP A 133 3.08 -1.38 20.45
N ARG A 134 3.64 -0.52 19.59
CA ARG A 134 3.40 0.93 19.56
C ARG A 134 2.56 1.33 18.36
N MET A 135 2.93 0.83 17.18
CA MET A 135 2.18 1.01 15.94
C MET A 135 1.20 -0.14 15.79
N THR A 136 0.13 -0.11 16.59
CA THR A 136 -0.89 -1.15 16.61
C THR A 136 -1.76 -1.12 15.34
N PRO A 137 -2.47 -2.22 15.00
CA PRO A 137 -3.42 -2.23 13.89
C PRO A 137 -4.46 -1.10 13.95
N SER A 138 -4.99 -0.82 15.15
CA SER A 138 -5.94 0.28 15.34
C SER A 138 -5.31 1.66 15.11
N ALA A 139 -4.05 1.86 15.50
CA ALA A 139 -3.33 3.10 15.25
C ALA A 139 -3.08 3.31 13.75
N MET A 140 -2.68 2.26 13.03
CA MET A 140 -2.46 2.31 11.58
C MET A 140 -3.74 2.66 10.82
N VAL A 141 -4.86 1.98 11.11
CA VAL A 141 -6.16 2.25 10.49
C VAL A 141 -6.63 3.68 10.78
N LEU A 142 -6.46 4.15 12.02
CA LEU A 142 -6.84 5.52 12.39
C LEU A 142 -6.00 6.58 11.65
N ALA A 143 -4.69 6.35 11.52
CA ALA A 143 -3.79 7.24 10.78
C ALA A 143 -4.15 7.29 9.29
N LEU A 144 -4.43 6.12 8.69
CA LEU A 144 -4.90 6.01 7.31
C LEU A 144 -6.22 6.77 7.11
N ARG A 145 -7.24 6.50 7.93
CA ARG A 145 -8.53 7.19 7.86
C ARG A 145 -8.35 8.71 7.94
N ARG A 146 -7.57 9.17 8.92
CA ARG A 146 -7.32 10.60 9.11
C ARG A 146 -6.63 11.21 7.91
N HIS A 147 -5.73 10.48 7.25
CA HIS A 147 -5.10 10.94 6.02
C HIS A 147 -6.08 11.03 4.86
N LEU A 148 -6.94 10.02 4.68
CA LEU A 148 -7.96 10.01 3.62
C LEU A 148 -8.91 11.20 3.72
N GLU A 149 -9.30 11.60 4.93
CA GLU A 149 -10.09 12.82 5.19
C GLU A 149 -9.40 14.11 4.71
N THR A 150 -8.07 14.10 4.55
CA THR A 150 -7.30 15.26 4.09
C THR A 150 -7.11 15.31 2.58
N LEU A 151 -7.33 14.21 1.84
CA LEU A 151 -7.04 14.14 0.40
C LEU A 151 -7.85 15.14 -0.44
N ALA A 152 -9.12 15.31 -0.11
CA ALA A 152 -10.02 16.22 -0.80
C ALA A 152 -10.35 17.43 0.07
N GLU A 153 -10.62 18.56 -0.57
CA GLU A 153 -11.22 19.70 0.12
C GLU A 153 -12.57 19.26 0.75
N PRO A 154 -12.86 19.64 2.00
CA PRO A 154 -14.21 19.58 2.52
C PRO A 154 -15.04 20.44 1.58
N GLY A 155 -16.06 19.85 0.93
CA GLY A 155 -16.89 20.56 -0.02
C GLY A 155 -17.33 21.89 0.58
N LEU A 156 -16.99 22.99 -0.11
CA LEU A 156 -17.44 24.35 0.23
C LEU A 156 -18.97 24.43 0.22
#